data_AF-A0A517Y3Z3-F1
#
_entry.id   AF-A0A517Y3Z3-F1
#
_cell.length_a   1.000
_cell.length_b   1.000
_cell.length_c   1.000
_cell.angle_alpha   90.00
_cell.angle_beta   90.00
_cell.angle_gamma   90.00
#
_symmetry.space_group_name_H-M   'P 1'
#
loop_
_entity.id
_entity.type
_entity.pdbx_description
1 polymer ?
#
loop_
_entity_poly.entity_id
_entity_poly.type
_entity_poly.pdbx_seq_one_letter_code
_entity_poly.pdbx_strand_id
1 'polypeptide(L)'
;MATATRTLRRYDHRLRNLVRTTRDIHCALQRGVPRSTARGWLTKPDAPVVTVDAVDTDVSQLQREILQLRRRIQKLTALLRVLLVVFRISG
;
A
#
# COMPACT_ATOMS: atom_id res chain seq x y z
N MET A 1 -38.66 -0.91 -23.62
CA MET A 1 -37.26 -0.52 -23.86
C MET A 1 -36.39 -1.13 -22.76
N ALA A 2 -35.58 -2.14 -23.09
CA ALA A 2 -34.79 -2.85 -22.09
C ALA A 2 -33.59 -2.00 -21.64
N THR A 3 -33.63 -1.49 -20.41
CA THR A 3 -32.46 -0.90 -19.76
C THR A 3 -31.50 -2.03 -19.43
N ALA A 4 -30.46 -2.19 -20.25
CA ALA A 4 -29.36 -3.11 -19.97
C ALA A 4 -28.72 -2.71 -18.63
N THR A 5 -28.93 -3.51 -17.59
CA THR A 5 -28.27 -3.37 -16.29
C THR A 5 -26.78 -3.61 -16.52
N ARG A 6 -26.04 -2.54 -16.86
CA ARG A 6 -24.62 -2.58 -17.15
C ARG A 6 -23.88 -3.00 -15.89
N THR A 7 -23.47 -4.26 -15.80
CA THR A 7 -22.60 -4.76 -14.73
C THR A 7 -21.27 -4.01 -14.81
N LEU A 8 -21.16 -2.94 -14.02
CA LEU A 8 -19.95 -2.14 -13.93
C LEU A 8 -18.90 -2.99 -13.21
N ARG A 9 -18.00 -3.61 -13.99
CA ARG A 9 -16.80 -4.22 -13.42
C ARG A 9 -16.06 -3.17 -12.60
N ARG A 10 -16.03 -3.37 -11.28
CA ARG A 10 -15.32 -2.51 -10.34
C ARG A 10 -13.86 -2.92 -10.36
N TYR A 11 -13.06 -2.16 -11.09
CA TYR A 11 -11.61 -2.38 -11.15
C TYR A 11 -10.94 -1.76 -9.93
N ASP A 12 -9.85 -2.38 -9.49
CA ASP A 12 -9.08 -1.89 -8.36
C ASP A 12 -8.54 -0.47 -8.64
N HIS A 13 -8.72 0.41 -7.66
CA HIS A 13 -8.26 1.79 -7.69
C HIS A 13 -6.73 1.89 -7.76
N ARG A 14 -5.99 0.94 -7.17
CA ARG A 14 -4.53 0.91 -7.26
C ARG A 14 -4.05 0.74 -8.70
N LEU A 15 -4.74 -0.12 -9.45
CA LEU A 15 -4.44 -0.34 -10.87
C LEU A 15 -4.75 0.93 -11.68
N ARG A 16 -5.85 1.62 -11.36
CA ARG A 16 -6.19 2.89 -12.01
C ARG A 16 -5.15 3.98 -11.71
N ASN A 17 -4.70 4.09 -10.46
CA ASN A 17 -3.66 5.05 -10.07
C ASN A 17 -2.32 4.72 -10.72
N LEU A 18 -1.93 3.45 -10.79
CA LEU A 18 -0.69 3.02 -11.45
C LEU A 18 -0.66 3.41 -12.94
N VAL A 19 -1.75 3.14 -13.66
CA VAL A 19 -1.91 3.52 -15.08
C VAL A 19 -1.84 5.03 -15.28
N ARG A 20 -2.37 5.81 -14.33
CA ARG A 20 -2.35 7.27 -14.39
C ARG A 20 -0.96 7.84 -14.10
N THR A 21 -0.31 7.40 -13.02
CA THR A 21 1.03 7.86 -12.63
C THR A 21 2.06 7.50 -13.69
N THR A 22 1.98 6.28 -14.24
CA THR A 22 2.91 5.80 -15.27
C THR A 22 2.53 6.31 -16.67
N ARG A 23 1.29 6.81 -16.84
CA ARG A 23 0.63 7.06 -18.14
C ARG A 23 0.66 5.86 -19.09
N ASP A 24 0.88 4.66 -18.55
CA ASP A 24 1.01 3.43 -19.31
C ASP A 24 -0.23 2.54 -19.13
N ILE A 25 -0.90 2.27 -20.24
CA ILE A 25 -2.08 1.40 -20.31
C ILE A 25 -1.71 -0.08 -20.40
N HIS A 26 -0.46 -0.43 -20.70
CA HIS A 26 -0.01 -1.82 -20.79
C HIS A 26 -0.16 -2.54 -19.45
N CYS A 27 0.09 -1.86 -18.32
CA CYS A 27 -0.14 -2.40 -16.98
C CYS A 27 -1.61 -2.82 -16.75
N ALA A 28 -2.56 -2.06 -17.28
CA ALA A 28 -3.99 -2.39 -17.23
C ALA A 28 -4.33 -3.55 -18.17
N LEU A 29 -3.78 -3.56 -19.38
CA LEU A 29 -4.01 -4.60 -20.38
C LEU A 29 -3.54 -5.98 -19.90
N GLN A 30 -2.36 -6.05 -19.27
CA GLN A 30 -1.84 -7.30 -18.68
C GLN A 30 -2.76 -7.86 -17.58
N ARG A 31 -3.52 -7.00 -16.89
CA ARG A 31 -4.47 -7.38 -15.86
C ARG A 31 -5.87 -7.74 -16.41
N GLY A 32 -6.03 -7.78 -17.74
CA GLY A 32 -7.30 -8.10 -18.40
C GLY A 32 -8.29 -6.93 -18.48
N VAL A 33 -7.82 -5.68 -18.29
CA VAL A 33 -8.65 -4.49 -18.47
C VAL A 33 -8.77 -4.19 -19.98
N PRO A 34 -9.99 -4.03 -20.53
CA PRO A 34 -10.16 -3.66 -21.93
C PRO A 34 -9.48 -2.32 -22.27
N ARG A 35 -8.88 -2.22 -23.46
CA ARG A 35 -8.14 -1.02 -23.91
C ARG A 35 -8.97 0.26 -23.87
N SER A 36 -10.25 0.17 -24.20
CA SER A 36 -11.20 1.30 -24.13
C SER A 36 -11.42 1.79 -22.70
N THR A 37 -11.40 0.88 -21.73
CA THR A 37 -11.54 1.19 -20.30
C THR A 37 -10.26 1.82 -19.75
N ALA A 38 -9.10 1.25 -20.09
CA ALA A 38 -7.79 1.77 -19.70
C ALA A 38 -7.54 3.19 -20.25
N ARG A 39 -7.88 3.44 -21.53
CA ARG A 39 -7.85 4.79 -22.10
C ARG A 39 -8.83 5.73 -21.40
N GLY A 40 -10.03 5.25 -21.08
CA GLY A 40 -11.00 6.02 -20.30
C GLY A 40 -10.49 6.46 -18.92
N TRP A 41 -9.51 5.76 -18.35
CA TRP A 41 -8.87 6.16 -17.08
C TRP A 41 -7.84 7.27 -17.24
N LEU A 42 -7.29 7.46 -18.45
CA LEU A 42 -6.40 8.58 -18.76
C LEU A 42 -7.18 9.87 -19.04
N THR A 43 -8.35 9.76 -19.67
CA THR A 43 -9.16 10.92 -20.08
C THR A 43 -10.10 11.41 -18.98
N LYS A 44 -10.55 10.53 -18.08
CA LYS A 44 -11.54 10.90 -17.07
C LYS A 44 -10.85 11.52 -15.83
N PRO A 45 -11.14 12.79 -15.48
CA PRO A 45 -10.67 13.36 -14.22
C PRO A 45 -11.25 12.56 -13.05
N ASP A 46 -10.48 12.47 -11.96
CA ASP A 46 -10.86 11.72 -10.76
C ASP A 46 -12.29 12.10 -10.37
N ALA A 47 -13.17 11.11 -10.26
CA ALA A 47 -14.30 11.30 -9.36
C ALA A 47 -13.67 11.43 -7.98
N PRO A 48 -13.91 12.53 -7.23
CA PRO A 48 -13.36 12.72 -5.89
C PRO A 48 -14.10 11.77 -4.96
N VAL A 49 -13.76 10.49 -5.03
CA VAL A 49 -14.23 9.48 -4.10
C VAL A 49 -13.12 9.36 -3.09
N VAL A 50 -13.38 10.00 -1.94
CA VAL A 50 -12.65 9.96 -0.68
C VAL A 50 -11.71 8.76 -0.64
N THR A 51 -10.46 9.01 -1.01
CA THR A 51 -9.36 8.20 -0.54
C THR A 51 -9.47 8.25 0.97
N VAL A 52 -9.51 7.09 1.61
CA VAL A 52 -9.32 7.01 3.05
C VAL A 52 -7.82 7.25 3.30
N ASP A 53 -7.34 8.45 2.96
CA ASP A 53 -5.99 8.94 3.24
C ASP A 53 -5.76 9.02 4.76
N ALA A 54 -6.83 9.10 5.55
CA ALA A 54 -6.78 8.95 7.00
C ALA A 54 -6.19 7.58 7.41
N VAL A 55 -6.63 6.48 6.77
CA VAL A 55 -6.20 5.13 7.18
C VAL A 55 -4.85 4.75 6.59
N ASP A 56 -4.44 5.24 5.42
CA ASP A 56 -3.09 4.98 4.89
C ASP A 56 -2.02 5.77 5.68
N THR A 57 -2.37 6.95 6.18
CA THR A 57 -1.57 7.68 7.16
C THR A 57 -1.47 6.88 8.47
N ASP A 58 -2.56 6.34 8.97
CA ASP A 58 -2.56 5.51 10.19
C ASP A 58 -1.73 4.24 10.01
N VAL A 59 -1.88 3.51 8.90
CA VAL A 59 -1.13 2.27 8.66
C VAL A 59 0.37 2.56 8.49
N SER A 60 0.74 3.63 7.79
CA SER A 60 2.14 4.01 7.63
C SER A 60 2.76 4.58 8.93
N GLN A 61 1.99 5.27 9.76
CA GLN A 61 2.40 5.69 11.10
C GLN A 61 2.57 4.48 12.03
N LEU A 62 1.63 3.54 12.02
CA LEU A 62 1.71 2.31 12.83
C LEU A 62 2.93 1.47 12.43
N GLN A 63 3.24 1.39 11.14
CA GLN A 63 4.47 0.72 10.67
C GLN A 63 5.74 1.42 11.16
N ARG A 64 5.77 2.76 11.19
CA ARG A 64 6.90 3.52 11.74
C ARG A 64 7.07 3.25 13.23
N GLU A 65 5.98 3.21 13.99
CA GLU A 65 6.01 2.88 15.42
C GLU A 65 6.53 1.46 15.65
N ILE A 66 6.02 0.47 14.92
CA ILE A 66 6.50 -0.92 15.01
C ILE A 66 8.01 -1.01 14.73
N LEU A 67 8.52 -0.28 13.73
CA LEU A 67 9.96 -0.25 13.44
C LEU A 67 10.77 0.41 14.57
N GLN A 68 10.27 1.49 15.17
CA GLN A 68 10.92 2.13 16.31
C GLN A 68 10.92 1.22 17.55
N LEU A 69 9.80 0.54 17.83
CA LEU A 69 9.68 -0.41 18.93
C LEU A 69 10.63 -1.60 18.74
N ARG A 70 10.69 -2.18 17.53
CA ARG A 70 11.64 -3.26 17.22
C ARG A 70 13.10 -2.85 17.43
N ARG A 71 13.48 -1.64 17.02
CA ARG A 71 14.84 -1.11 17.26
C ARG A 71 15.15 -0.97 18.75
N ARG A 72 14.18 -0.55 19.57
CA ARG A 72 14.36 -0.45 21.04
C ARG A 72 14.53 -1.83 21.66
N ILE A 73 13.71 -2.80 21.28
CA ILE A 73 13.83 -4.19 21.76
C ILE A 73 15.20 -4.77 21.39
N GLN A 74 15.65 -4.60 20.15
CA GLN A 74 16.98 -5.07 19.73
C GLN A 74 18.12 -4.47 20.56
N LYS A 75 18.06 -3.17 20.88
CA LYS A 75 19.04 -2.52 21.75
C LYS A 75 19.02 -3.09 23.16
N LEU A 76 17.83 -3.24 23.76
CA LEU A 76 17.69 -3.81 25.11
C LEU A 76 18.18 -5.26 25.17
N THR A 77 17.86 -6.08 24.18
CA THR A 77 18.36 -7.45 24.08
C THR A 77 19.88 -7.49 23.93
N ALA A 78 20.46 -6.58 23.15
CA ALA A 78 21.92 -6.47 23.02
C ALA A 78 22.57 -6.11 24.36
N LEU A 79 22.03 -5.12 25.08
CA LEU A 79 22.52 -4.75 26.42
C LEU A 79 22.43 -5.90 27.42
N LEU A 80 21.29 -6.63 27.42
CA LEU A 80 21.09 -7.78 28.30
C LEU A 80 22.09 -8.91 27.97
N ARG A 81 22.37 -9.15 26.70
CA ARG A 81 23.42 -10.11 26.29
C ARG A 81 24.80 -9.69 26.77
N VAL A 82 25.17 -8.42 26.64
CA VAL A 82 26.45 -7.91 27.14
C VAL A 82 26.54 -8.07 28.65
N LEU A 83 25.49 -7.68 29.38
CA LEU A 83 25.44 -7.81 30.84
C LEU A 83 25.56 -9.28 31.28
N LEU A 84 24.90 -10.20 30.58
CA LEU A 84 24.98 -11.63 30.86
C LEU A 84 26.39 -12.20 30.62
N VAL A 85 27.08 -11.75 29.56
CA VAL A 85 28.48 -12.14 29.30
C VAL A 85 29.40 -11.60 30.39
N VAL A 86 29.25 -10.34 30.80
CA VAL A 86 30.03 -9.75 31.90
C VAL A 86 29.79 -10.52 33.19
N PHE A 87 28.53 -10.81 33.53
CA PHE A 87 28.18 -11.58 34.73
C PHE A 87 28.76 -13.01 34.69
N ARG A 88 28.79 -13.64 33.51
CA ARG A 88 29.39 -14.97 33.29
C ARG A 88 30.91 -14.99 33.50
N ILE A 89 31.60 -13.89 33.25
CA ILE A 89 33.06 -13.78 33.37
C ILE A 89 33.45 -13.33 34.79
N SER A 90 32.60 -12.54 35.46
CA SER A 90 32.83 -12.04 36.81
C SER A 90 32.44 -13.01 37.93
N GLY A 91 31.88 -14.18 37.62
CA GLY A 91 31.55 -15.25 38.57
C GLY A 91 32.22 -16.55 38.17
#